data_AF-A0A533U8S8-F1
#
_entry.id   AF-A0A533U8S8-F1
#
_cell.length_a   1.000
_cell.length_b   1.000
_cell.length_c   1.000
_cell.angle_alpha   90.00
_cell.angle_beta   90.00
_cell.angle_gamma   90.00
#
_symmetry.space_group_name_H-M   'P 1'
#
loop_
_entity.id
_entity.type
_entity.pdbx_description
1 polymer ?
#
loop_
_entity_poly.entity_id
_entity_poly.type
_entity_poly.pdbx_seq_one_letter_code
_entity_poly.pdbx_strand_id
1 'polypeptide(L)'
;MVLTSDNALFNRCKKKGIDAILTYKKTEIENLVTILSSLGIRFINLQQLPYLCTCCNGSLDTITDKSLINHEIPIHVLNNNKTFYECRKCSKIYWKGSHIEHISRLIKRINSELSSLTNLD
;
A
#
# COMPACT_ATOMS: atom_id res chain seq x y z
N MET A 1 -12.29 -10.77 11.00
CA MET A 1 -12.44 -9.31 10.83
C MET A 1 -12.98 -9.00 9.46
N VAL A 2 -13.92 -8.04 9.35
CA VAL A 2 -14.55 -7.61 8.09
C VAL A 2 -14.34 -6.11 7.88
N LEU A 3 -13.90 -5.71 6.69
CA LEU A 3 -13.91 -4.32 6.24
C LEU A 3 -15.09 -4.11 5.30
N THR A 4 -15.94 -3.11 5.56
CA THR A 4 -17.14 -2.90 4.73
C THR A 4 -17.56 -1.44 4.72
N SER A 5 -18.10 -0.98 3.59
CA SER A 5 -18.87 0.27 3.51
C SER A 5 -20.37 0.06 3.70
N ASP A 6 -20.84 -1.20 3.71
CA ASP A 6 -22.23 -1.57 3.97
C ASP A 6 -22.50 -1.58 5.48
N ASN A 7 -23.30 -0.60 5.92
CA ASN A 7 -23.72 -0.43 7.31
C ASN A 7 -24.59 -1.61 7.81
N ALA A 8 -25.43 -2.21 6.97
CA ALA A 8 -26.24 -3.37 7.35
C ALA A 8 -25.34 -4.60 7.59
N LEU A 9 -24.33 -4.82 6.74
CA LEU A 9 -23.32 -5.86 6.95
C LEU A 9 -22.50 -5.60 8.23
N PHE A 10 -22.02 -4.37 8.46
CA PHE A 10 -21.29 -4.00 9.67
C PHE A 10 -22.09 -4.32 10.94
N ASN A 11 -23.36 -3.91 10.98
CA ASN A 11 -24.24 -4.18 12.13
C ASN A 11 -24.52 -5.66 12.34
N ARG A 12 -24.65 -6.45 11.26
CA ARG A 12 -24.76 -7.92 11.36
C ARG A 12 -23.50 -8.56 11.94
N CYS A 13 -22.31 -8.10 11.54
CA CYS A 13 -21.04 -8.57 12.10
C CYS A 13 -20.96 -8.26 13.60
N LYS A 14 -21.25 -7.02 14.01
CA LYS A 14 -21.26 -6.60 15.42
C LYS A 14 -22.21 -7.43 16.28
N LYS A 15 -23.45 -7.67 15.81
CA LYS A 15 -24.42 -8.53 16.51
C LYS A 15 -23.94 -9.97 16.70
N LYS A 16 -23.09 -10.46 15.81
CA LYS A 16 -22.51 -11.82 15.87
C LYS A 16 -21.17 -11.87 16.60
N GLY A 17 -20.70 -10.77 17.18
CA GLY A 17 -19.37 -10.70 17.81
C GLY A 17 -18.21 -10.82 16.82
N ILE A 18 -18.45 -10.56 15.53
CA ILE A 18 -17.40 -10.56 14.50
C ILE A 18 -16.82 -9.15 14.42
N ASP A 19 -15.50 -9.03 14.57
CA ASP A 19 -14.80 -7.76 14.39
C ASP A 19 -15.07 -7.20 13.00
N ALA A 20 -15.47 -5.93 12.95
CA ALA A 20 -15.72 -5.23 11.71
C ALA A 20 -15.30 -3.76 11.82
N ILE A 21 -14.85 -3.20 10.69
CA ILE A 21 -14.51 -1.79 10.50
C ILE A 21 -15.44 -1.26 9.40
N LEU A 22 -16.13 -0.14 9.68
CA LEU A 22 -17.01 0.54 8.74
C LEU A 22 -16.25 1.66 8.03
N THR A 23 -16.19 1.63 6.70
CA THR A 23 -15.60 2.68 5.86
C THR A 23 -16.69 3.46 5.14
N TYR A 24 -17.18 4.52 5.74
CA TYR A 24 -18.26 5.35 5.20
C TYR A 24 -17.90 6.86 5.15
N LYS A 25 -16.60 7.18 5.19
CA LYS A 25 -16.13 8.58 5.15
C LYS A 25 -16.14 9.13 3.73
N LYS A 26 -16.13 10.46 3.61
CA LYS A 26 -16.25 11.19 2.34
C LYS A 26 -15.03 10.99 1.45
N THR A 27 -13.86 10.82 2.06
CA THR A 27 -12.59 10.69 1.33
C THR A 27 -11.91 9.36 1.59
N GLU A 28 -11.11 8.92 0.62
CA GLU A 28 -10.27 7.72 0.74
C GLU A 28 -9.30 7.84 1.93
N ILE A 29 -8.74 9.03 2.15
CA ILE A 29 -7.79 9.27 3.25
C ILE A 29 -8.46 9.08 4.60
N GLU A 30 -9.65 9.63 4.82
CA GLU A 30 -10.39 9.43 6.08
C GLU A 30 -10.72 7.94 6.31
N ASN A 31 -11.09 7.22 5.24
CA ASN A 31 -11.34 5.79 5.33
C ASN A 31 -10.05 5.01 5.68
N LEU A 32 -8.93 5.32 5.03
CA LEU A 32 -7.63 4.71 5.33
C LEU A 32 -7.19 4.99 6.77
N VAL A 33 -7.30 6.24 7.22
CA VAL A 33 -6.99 6.64 8.60
C VAL A 33 -7.87 5.88 9.59
N THR A 34 -9.17 5.75 9.31
CA THR A 34 -10.11 4.98 10.15
C THR A 34 -9.72 3.51 10.24
N ILE A 35 -9.33 2.89 9.12
CA ILE A 35 -8.89 1.49 9.11
C ILE A 35 -7.62 1.34 9.96
N LEU A 36 -6.60 2.15 9.67
CA LEU A 36 -5.30 2.02 10.30
C LEU A 36 -5.37 2.26 11.82
N SER A 37 -6.07 3.31 12.26
CA SER A 37 -6.23 3.61 13.68
C SER A 37 -7.04 2.52 14.40
N SER A 38 -8.10 1.99 13.78
CA SER A 38 -8.88 0.86 14.34
C SER A 38 -8.06 -0.42 14.49
N LEU A 39 -6.97 -0.57 13.73
CA LEU A 39 -6.01 -1.67 13.83
C LEU A 39 -4.83 -1.37 14.77
N GLY A 40 -4.84 -0.22 15.46
CA GLY A 40 -3.76 0.21 16.35
C GLY A 40 -2.52 0.73 15.62
N ILE A 41 -2.59 0.97 14.31
CA ILE A 41 -1.48 1.53 13.53
C ILE A 41 -1.50 3.05 13.67
N ARG A 42 -0.48 3.59 14.34
CA ARG A 42 -0.35 5.04 14.61
C ARG A 42 0.59 5.75 13.65
N PHE A 43 1.45 5.03 12.95
CA PHE A 43 2.42 5.57 12.02
C PHE A 43 2.84 4.52 10.98
N ILE A 44 3.03 4.94 9.73
CA ILE A 44 3.53 4.11 8.65
C ILE A 44 4.93 4.58 8.26
N ASN A 45 5.91 3.67 8.38
CA ASN A 45 7.25 3.87 7.86
C ASN A 45 7.39 3.23 6.46
N LEU A 46 7.46 4.07 5.43
CA LEU A 46 7.58 3.62 4.03
C LEU A 46 8.81 2.76 3.76
N GLN A 47 9.91 2.96 4.50
CA GLN A 47 11.15 2.20 4.32
C GLN A 47 11.07 0.77 4.87
N GLN A 48 10.09 0.49 5.73
CA GLN A 48 9.88 -0.83 6.33
C GLN A 48 8.77 -1.63 5.61
N LEU A 49 8.12 -1.04 4.60
CA LEU A 49 7.08 -1.75 3.86
C LEU A 49 7.70 -2.75 2.88
N PRO A 50 7.10 -3.95 2.76
CA PRO A 50 7.56 -4.94 1.80
C PRO A 50 7.33 -4.45 0.37
N TYR A 51 8.30 -4.69 -0.49
CA TYR A 51 8.15 -4.49 -1.94
C TYR A 51 7.40 -5.69 -2.52
N LEU A 52 6.10 -5.51 -2.78
CA LEU A 52 5.21 -6.55 -3.29
C LEU A 52 4.75 -6.24 -4.70
N CYS A 53 4.59 -7.30 -5.49
CA CYS A 53 4.01 -7.22 -6.83
C CYS A 53 2.54 -6.80 -6.76
N THR A 54 2.20 -5.70 -7.43
CA THR A 54 0.82 -5.20 -7.54
C THR A 54 -0.13 -6.13 -8.30
N CYS A 55 0.38 -7.14 -9.02
CA CYS A 55 -0.45 -8.09 -9.78
C CYS A 55 -0.75 -9.38 -8.99
N CYS A 56 0.19 -9.90 -8.21
CA CYS A 56 0.06 -11.21 -7.56
C CYS A 56 0.48 -11.24 -6.08
N ASN A 57 0.89 -10.11 -5.51
CA ASN A 57 1.37 -9.97 -4.15
C ASN A 57 2.62 -10.82 -3.80
N GLY A 58 3.35 -11.28 -4.82
CA GLY A 58 4.64 -11.95 -4.64
C GLY A 58 5.75 -10.97 -4.25
N SER A 59 6.74 -11.44 -3.50
CA SER A 59 7.94 -10.65 -3.17
C SER A 59 8.70 -10.23 -4.41
N LEU A 60 9.24 -9.01 -4.36
CA LEU A 60 10.09 -8.45 -5.41
C LEU A 60 11.57 -8.60 -5.03
N ASP A 61 12.36 -9.13 -5.94
CA ASP A 61 13.82 -9.17 -5.83
C ASP A 61 14.45 -8.06 -6.65
N THR A 62 15.55 -7.49 -6.15
CA THR A 62 16.35 -6.53 -6.92
C THR A 62 17.08 -7.26 -8.04
N ILE A 63 16.94 -6.75 -9.26
CA ILE A 63 17.71 -7.23 -10.42
C ILE A 63 19.11 -6.62 -10.35
N THR A 64 20.12 -7.47 -10.16
CA THR A 64 21.53 -7.05 -10.05
C THR A 64 22.22 -6.87 -11.39
N ASP A 65 21.83 -7.66 -12.40
CA ASP A 65 22.34 -7.58 -13.76
C ASP A 65 21.23 -7.12 -14.72
N LYS A 66 21.36 -5.88 -15.21
CA LYS A 66 20.38 -5.29 -16.14
C LYS A 66 20.39 -5.96 -17.51
N SER A 67 21.47 -6.64 -17.89
CA SER A 67 21.56 -7.29 -19.20
C SER A 67 20.47 -8.36 -19.38
N LEU A 68 20.02 -8.97 -18.27
CA LEU A 68 18.95 -9.96 -18.22
C LEU A 68 17.59 -9.43 -18.70
N ILE A 69 17.36 -8.11 -18.62
CA ILE A 69 16.06 -7.49 -18.93
C ILE A 69 16.11 -6.58 -20.16
N ASN A 70 17.22 -6.58 -20.91
CA ASN A 70 17.43 -5.65 -22.03
C ASN A 70 16.40 -5.79 -23.17
N HIS A 71 15.75 -6.94 -23.28
CA HIS A 71 14.75 -7.24 -24.30
C HIS A 71 13.32 -7.34 -23.77
N GLU A 72 13.13 -7.27 -22.45
CA GLU A 72 11.81 -7.42 -21.81
C GLU A 72 11.11 -6.08 -21.57
N ILE A 73 11.87 -4.98 -21.53
CA ILE A 73 11.34 -3.64 -21.31
C ILE A 73 11.88 -2.63 -22.33
N PRO A 74 11.17 -1.51 -22.59
CA PRO A 74 11.63 -0.50 -23.53
C PRO A 74 12.99 0.11 -23.15
N ILE A 75 13.85 0.35 -24.16
CA ILE A 75 15.23 0.81 -23.94
C ILE A 75 15.34 2.15 -23.17
N HIS A 76 14.40 3.06 -23.37
CA HIS A 76 14.38 4.32 -22.63
C HIS A 76 14.18 4.10 -21.12
N VAL A 77 13.48 3.04 -20.71
CA VAL A 77 13.30 2.69 -19.30
C VAL A 77 14.62 2.19 -18.71
N LEU A 78 15.34 1.33 -19.43
CA LEU A 78 16.68 0.84 -19.05
C LEU A 78 17.66 1.99 -18.84
N ASN A 79 17.66 2.95 -19.76
CA ASN A 79 18.56 4.10 -19.74
C ASN A 79 18.23 5.09 -18.60
N ASN A 80 16.95 5.29 -18.29
CA ASN A 80 16.51 6.29 -17.33
C ASN A 80 16.41 5.78 -15.88
N ASN A 81 16.56 4.48 -15.64
CA ASN A 81 16.38 3.89 -14.32
C ASN A 81 17.62 3.12 -13.84
N LYS A 82 17.96 3.30 -12.56
CA LYS A 82 19.13 2.65 -11.95
C LYS A 82 18.82 1.29 -11.35
N THR A 83 17.64 1.11 -10.79
CA THR A 83 17.25 -0.07 -10.01
C THR A 83 15.98 -0.66 -10.57
N PHE A 84 15.99 -1.98 -10.71
CA PHE A 84 14.88 -2.77 -11.20
C PHE A 84 14.56 -3.88 -10.21
N TYR A 85 13.31 -4.32 -10.24
CA TYR A 85 12.85 -5.41 -9.41
C TYR A 85 12.04 -6.39 -10.22
N GLU A 86 12.14 -7.68 -9.91
CA GLU A 86 11.37 -8.75 -10.54
C GLU A 86 10.52 -9.46 -9.49
N CYS A 87 9.28 -9.77 -9.83
CA CYS A 87 8.46 -10.62 -8.98
C CYS A 87 8.83 -12.09 -9.08
N ARG A 88 9.14 -12.73 -7.94
CA ARG A 88 9.43 -14.16 -7.85
C ARG A 88 8.30 -15.09 -8.33
N LYS A 89 7.07 -14.59 -8.45
CA LYS A 89 5.88 -15.41 -8.79
C LYS A 89 5.43 -15.28 -10.23
N CYS A 90 5.42 -14.07 -10.78
CA CYS A 90 4.89 -13.80 -12.12
C CYS A 90 5.86 -13.11 -13.06
N SER A 91 7.13 -12.97 -12.67
CA SER A 91 8.21 -12.34 -13.45
C SER A 91 7.94 -10.91 -13.92
N LYS A 92 6.96 -10.23 -13.32
CA LYS A 92 6.68 -8.84 -13.64
C LYS A 92 7.82 -7.95 -13.17
N ILE A 93 8.36 -7.14 -14.10
CA ILE A 93 9.44 -6.19 -13.85
C ILE A 93 8.88 -4.83 -13.40
N TYR A 94 9.52 -4.25 -12.39
CA TYR A 94 9.22 -2.94 -11.81
C TYR A 94 10.47 -2.06 -11.78
N TRP A 95 10.28 -0.75 -11.79
CA TRP A 95 11.32 0.26 -11.58
C TRP A 95 10.74 1.45 -10.81
N LYS A 96 11.62 2.31 -10.28
CA LYS A 96 11.18 3.48 -9.52
C LYS A 96 10.65 4.57 -10.46
N GLY A 97 9.32 4.63 -10.61
CA GLY A 97 8.63 5.73 -11.27
C GLY A 97 7.91 6.68 -10.30
N SER A 98 7.13 7.61 -10.86
CA SER A 98 6.28 8.57 -10.13
C SER A 98 5.32 7.92 -9.13
N HIS A 99 4.97 6.64 -9.34
CA HIS A 99 4.09 5.88 -8.45
C HIS A 99 4.60 5.85 -7.00
N ILE A 100 5.90 5.65 -6.77
CA ILE A 100 6.48 5.65 -5.42
C ILE A 100 6.43 7.04 -4.78
N GLU A 101 6.57 8.10 -5.58
CA GLU A 101 6.43 9.47 -5.07
C GLU A 101 4.99 9.77 -4.65
N HIS A 102 4.01 9.26 -5.41
CA HIS A 102 2.59 9.41 -5.09
C HIS A 102 2.23 8.68 -3.79
N ILE A 103 2.70 7.43 -3.64
CA ILE A 103 2.55 6.66 -2.40
C ILE A 103 3.21 7.39 -1.23
N SER A 104 4.41 7.94 -1.42
CA SER A 104 5.12 8.70 -0.38
C SER A 104 4.30 9.93 0.08
N ARG A 105 3.71 10.68 -0.86
CA ARG A 105 2.83 11.81 -0.53
C ARG A 105 1.56 11.37 0.21
N LEU A 106 0.93 10.29 -0.24
CA LEU A 106 -0.25 9.72 0.42
C LEU A 106 0.05 9.31 1.87
N ILE A 107 1.15 8.57 2.08
CA ILE A 107 1.55 8.12 3.43
C ILE A 107 1.93 9.28 4.33
N LYS A 108 2.59 10.32 3.82
CA LYS A 108 2.83 11.55 4.59
C LYS A 108 1.52 12.18 5.07
N ARG A 109 0.51 12.25 4.20
CA ARG A 109 -0.80 12.79 4.57
C ARG A 109 -1.51 11.91 5.60
N ILE A 110 -1.51 10.59 5.41
CA ILE A 110 -2.07 9.64 6.38
C ILE A 110 -1.40 9.78 7.75
N ASN A 111 -0.06 9.83 7.82
CA ASN A 111 0.68 9.98 9.07
C ASN A 111 0.37 11.32 9.77
N SER A 112 0.18 12.40 9.01
CA SER A 112 -0.28 13.68 9.57
C SER A 112 -1.64 13.54 10.27
N GLU A 113 -2.62 12.93 9.60
CA GLU A 113 -3.97 12.74 10.15
C GLU A 113 -3.97 11.78 11.36
N LEU A 114 -3.19 10.69 11.30
CA LEU A 114 -3.05 9.75 12.43
C LEU A 114 -2.46 10.43 13.67
N SER A 115 -1.49 11.34 13.48
CA SER A 115 -0.85 12.06 14.59
C SER A 115 -1.81 13.06 15.25
N SER A 116 -2.73 13.65 14.48
CA SER A 116 -3.78 14.53 15.03
C SER A 116 -4.78 13.77 15.91
N LEU A 117 -5.01 12.48 15.66
CA LEU A 117 -5.90 11.64 16.48
C LEU A 117 -5.27 11.26 17.83
N THR A 118 -3.95 11.10 17.90
CA THR A 118 -3.25 10.70 19.13
C THR A 118 -3.05 11.83 20.14
N ASN A 119 -3.26 13.09 19.74
CA ASN A 119 -3.16 14.26 20.61
C ASN A 119 -4.49 14.59 21.33
N LEU A 120 -5.48 13.70 21.25
CA LEU A 120 -6.82 13.83 21.85
C LEU A 120 -7.07 12.84 23.00
N ASP A 121 -6.07 12.02 23.35
CA ASP A 121 -6.03 11.13 24.52
C ASP A 121 -5.05 11.68 25.58
#